data_AF-A0A5B2TGT1-F1
#
_entry.id   AF-A0A5B2TGT1-F1
#
_cell.length_a   1.000
_cell.length_b   1.000
_cell.length_c   1.000
_cell.angle_alpha   90.00
_cell.angle_beta   90.00
_cell.angle_gamma   90.00
#
_symmetry.space_group_name_H-M   'P 1'
#
loop_
_entity.id
_entity.type
_entity.pdbx_description
1 polymer ?
#
loop_
_entity_poly.entity_id
_entity_poly.type
_entity_poly.pdbx_seq_one_letter_code
_entity_poly.pdbx_strand_id
1 'polypeptide(L)'
;MRAILILNPKSGDADHTPEHVADALRQGGFIVEPHLTVPENWSDALREPTELVVVAGGDGTVAQVALTLPPDAPPLAVLPFGTANNLAGAVGGWADAAALAEGWREGSHRGLDLADADGPWGKQRIVEAAGFGAFAHGVRRADRIGIKGVDKGRAAFRESLASAPVLRLSLQVDGAATEVETLLLEVSTMPGFGPQLRLAPCIAPGDGRLAVVTLAPACRAAMLDWLEQPESGPPPCDCRPAQHVAFNWPGGPIRLDDEPLSPDLGGPVRIGANGARVRVLSPPHSRRWNA
;
A
#
# COMPACT_ATOMS: atom_id res chain seq x y z
N MET A 1 -16.21 -12.37 -19.41
CA MET A 1 -16.12 -11.73 -18.09
C MET A 1 -16.67 -10.31 -18.17
N ARG A 2 -17.75 -10.03 -17.45
CA ARG A 2 -18.25 -8.66 -17.21
C ARG A 2 -17.35 -7.97 -16.19
N ALA A 3 -16.89 -6.77 -16.51
CA ALA A 3 -15.99 -5.99 -15.67
C ALA A 3 -16.56 -4.59 -15.41
N ILE A 4 -16.47 -4.14 -14.16
CA ILE A 4 -16.70 -2.74 -13.80
C ILE A 4 -15.34 -2.03 -13.83
N LEU A 5 -15.25 -0.92 -14.56
CA LEU A 5 -14.08 -0.06 -14.53
C LEU A 5 -14.31 1.09 -13.54
N ILE A 6 -13.45 1.19 -12.54
CA ILE A 6 -13.33 2.32 -11.61
C ILE A 6 -12.06 3.08 -11.96
N LEU A 7 -12.19 4.31 -12.44
CA LEU A 7 -11.05 5.11 -12.90
C LEU A 7 -10.94 6.43 -12.14
N ASN A 8 -9.73 6.75 -11.70
CA ASN A 8 -9.39 8.06 -11.17
C ASN A 8 -8.86 8.97 -12.31
N PRO A 9 -9.62 9.99 -12.75
CA PRO A 9 -9.26 10.82 -13.90
C PRO A 9 -8.03 11.72 -13.65
N LYS A 10 -7.56 11.80 -12.39
CA LYS A 10 -6.34 12.53 -12.02
C LYS A 10 -5.09 11.65 -12.00
N SER A 11 -5.24 10.35 -12.23
CA SER A 11 -4.14 9.38 -12.31
C SER A 11 -3.81 9.09 -13.78
N GLY A 12 -2.55 8.74 -14.05
CA GLY A 12 -2.11 8.43 -15.41
C GLY A 12 -1.76 9.64 -16.26
N ASP A 13 -1.49 9.37 -17.54
CA ASP A 13 -1.16 10.39 -18.53
C ASP A 13 -2.37 10.71 -19.42
N ALA A 14 -2.21 11.67 -20.35
CA ALA A 14 -3.29 12.14 -21.22
C ALA A 14 -3.99 11.02 -22.03
N ASP A 15 -3.31 9.90 -22.25
CA ASP A 15 -3.83 8.75 -23.00
C ASP A 15 -4.72 7.82 -22.14
N HIS A 16 -4.75 7.99 -20.81
CA HIS A 16 -5.55 7.18 -19.88
C HIS A 16 -6.99 7.70 -19.70
N THR A 17 -7.64 8.07 -20.80
CA THR A 17 -9.07 8.45 -20.78
C THR A 17 -9.94 7.22 -20.47
N PRO A 18 -11.12 7.39 -19.84
CA PRO A 18 -12.04 6.29 -19.59
C PRO A 18 -12.36 5.46 -20.83
N GLU A 19 -12.55 6.10 -21.97
CA GLU A 19 -12.84 5.46 -23.25
C GLU A 19 -11.67 4.62 -23.74
N HIS A 20 -10.44 5.15 -23.72
CA HIS A 20 -9.26 4.40 -24.14
C HIS A 20 -9.01 3.18 -23.25
N VAL A 21 -9.17 3.32 -21.93
CA VAL A 21 -9.03 2.20 -21.01
C VAL A 21 -10.13 1.16 -21.24
N ALA A 22 -11.38 1.60 -21.40
CA ALA A 22 -12.48 0.69 -21.69
C ALA A 22 -12.26 -0.05 -23.01
N ASP A 23 -11.73 0.61 -24.04
CA ASP A 23 -11.42 -0.01 -25.33
C ASP A 23 -10.28 -1.03 -25.22
N ALA A 24 -9.21 -0.73 -24.48
CA ALA A 24 -8.15 -1.71 -24.20
C ALA A 24 -8.69 -2.96 -23.49
N LEU A 25 -9.57 -2.77 -22.51
CA LEU A 25 -10.23 -3.87 -21.81
C LEU A 25 -11.17 -4.67 -22.75
N ARG A 26 -11.90 -4.00 -23.64
CA ARG A 26 -12.75 -4.65 -24.67
C ARG A 26 -11.92 -5.43 -25.68
N GLN A 27 -10.73 -4.94 -26.04
CA GLN A 27 -9.78 -5.67 -26.90
C GLN A 27 -9.23 -6.92 -26.20
N GLY A 28 -8.98 -6.84 -24.88
CA GLY A 28 -8.77 -8.01 -24.01
C GLY A 28 -10.02 -8.88 -23.82
N GLY A 29 -11.13 -8.54 -24.49
CA GLY A 29 -12.40 -9.24 -24.55
C GLY A 29 -13.15 -9.32 -23.22
N PHE A 30 -13.06 -8.25 -22.42
CA PHE A 30 -13.98 -7.99 -21.33
C PHE A 30 -15.22 -7.25 -21.85
N ILE A 31 -16.37 -7.51 -21.22
CA ILE A 31 -17.56 -6.69 -21.41
C ILE A 31 -17.50 -5.62 -20.32
N VAL A 32 -17.16 -4.40 -20.72
CA VAL A 32 -16.88 -3.31 -19.79
C VAL A 32 -18.04 -2.34 -19.76
N GLU A 33 -18.62 -2.19 -18.58
CA GLU A 33 -19.55 -1.11 -18.27
C GLU A 33 -18.75 -0.01 -17.55
N PRO A 34 -18.53 1.16 -18.19
CA PRO A 34 -17.73 2.22 -17.57
C PRO A 34 -18.53 2.87 -16.44
N HIS A 35 -18.12 2.66 -15.19
CA HIS A 35 -18.62 3.42 -14.06
C HIS A 35 -17.62 4.52 -13.73
N LEU A 36 -17.96 5.74 -14.16
CA LEU A 36 -17.11 6.90 -13.96
C LEU A 36 -17.16 7.37 -12.50
N THR A 37 -15.96 7.73 -12.01
CA THR A 37 -15.66 8.53 -10.82
C THR A 37 -15.86 7.90 -9.44
N VAL A 38 -14.73 7.58 -8.81
CA VAL A 38 -14.58 7.64 -7.35
C VAL A 38 -14.74 9.12 -6.91
N PRO A 39 -15.53 9.45 -5.87
CA PRO A 39 -16.24 8.59 -4.95
C PRO A 39 -17.77 8.74 -5.09
N GLU A 40 -18.37 8.38 -6.21
CA GLU A 40 -19.84 8.29 -6.30
C GLU A 40 -20.27 6.83 -6.49
N ASN A 41 -20.62 6.21 -5.36
CA ASN A 41 -21.55 5.08 -5.23
C ASN A 41 -21.36 3.86 -6.17
N TRP A 42 -20.12 3.48 -6.50
CA TRP A 42 -19.84 2.24 -7.27
C TRP A 42 -20.29 0.96 -6.54
N SER A 43 -20.61 1.02 -5.25
CA SER A 43 -21.27 -0.06 -4.52
C SER A 43 -22.61 -0.47 -5.12
N ASP A 44 -23.34 0.47 -5.74
CA ASP A 44 -24.57 0.15 -6.47
C ASP A 44 -24.28 -0.61 -7.77
N ALA A 45 -23.14 -0.33 -8.42
CA ALA A 45 -22.70 -1.04 -9.62
C ALA A 45 -22.37 -2.53 -9.33
N LEU A 46 -21.89 -2.83 -8.11
CA LEU A 46 -21.68 -4.22 -7.67
C LEU A 46 -22.97 -5.03 -7.50
N ARG A 47 -24.16 -4.42 -7.58
CA ARG A 47 -25.44 -5.16 -7.53
C ARG A 47 -25.73 -5.90 -8.84
N GLU A 48 -25.12 -5.49 -9.95
CA GLU A 48 -25.24 -6.20 -11.21
C GLU A 48 -24.28 -7.40 -11.28
N PRO A 49 -24.60 -8.46 -12.05
CA PRO A 49 -23.70 -9.58 -12.25
C PRO A 49 -22.35 -9.12 -12.83
N THR A 50 -21.36 -9.00 -11.96
CA THR A 50 -20.00 -8.55 -12.25
C THR A 50 -19.03 -9.67 -11.90
N GLU A 51 -18.06 -9.92 -12.77
CA GLU A 51 -17.07 -10.99 -12.59
C GLU A 51 -15.67 -10.43 -12.26
N LEU A 52 -15.44 -9.14 -12.48
CA LEU A 52 -14.17 -8.46 -12.23
C LEU A 52 -14.38 -6.98 -11.87
N VAL A 53 -13.65 -6.48 -10.88
CA VAL A 53 -13.55 -5.04 -10.60
C VAL A 53 -12.19 -4.55 -11.09
N VAL A 54 -12.15 -3.68 -12.09
CA VAL A 54 -10.91 -3.09 -12.61
C VAL A 54 -10.73 -1.71 -12.01
N VAL A 55 -9.59 -1.45 -11.36
CA VAL A 55 -9.24 -0.14 -10.80
C VAL A 55 -8.08 0.45 -11.55
N ALA A 56 -8.30 1.62 -12.14
CA ALA A 56 -7.31 2.41 -12.85
C ALA A 56 -6.94 3.65 -12.04
N GLY A 57 -5.77 3.61 -11.41
CA GLY A 57 -5.32 4.67 -10.50
C GLY A 57 -4.00 4.37 -9.82
N GLY A 58 -3.59 5.26 -8.92
CA GLY A 58 -2.48 5.01 -8.00
C GLY A 58 -2.88 4.26 -6.73
N ASP A 59 -1.92 4.08 -5.83
CA ASP A 59 -2.08 3.29 -4.60
C ASP A 59 -3.29 3.75 -3.76
N GLY A 60 -3.44 5.05 -3.48
CA GLY A 60 -4.63 5.57 -2.78
C GLY A 60 -5.98 5.22 -3.44
N THR A 61 -6.08 5.18 -4.77
CA THR A 61 -7.32 4.77 -5.46
C THR A 61 -7.57 3.27 -5.30
N VAL A 62 -6.51 2.46 -5.44
CA VAL A 62 -6.59 1.00 -5.25
C VAL A 62 -6.94 0.67 -3.81
N ALA A 63 -6.33 1.37 -2.84
CA ALA A 63 -6.61 1.24 -1.42
C ALA A 63 -8.07 1.57 -1.10
N GLN A 64 -8.56 2.71 -1.59
CA GLN A 64 -9.95 3.11 -1.36
C GLN A 64 -10.94 2.05 -1.83
N VAL A 65 -10.72 1.46 -3.02
CA VAL A 65 -11.58 0.38 -3.52
C VAL A 65 -11.40 -0.89 -2.70
N ALA A 66 -10.16 -1.31 -2.42
CA ALA A 66 -9.88 -2.52 -1.64
C ALA A 66 -10.54 -2.50 -0.25
N LEU A 67 -10.53 -1.35 0.43
CA LEU A 67 -11.07 -1.17 1.78
C LEU A 67 -12.60 -1.18 1.84
N THR A 68 -13.27 -1.01 0.70
CA THR A 68 -14.72 -0.82 0.60
C THR A 68 -15.42 -1.99 -0.11
N LEU A 69 -14.67 -2.85 -0.79
CA LEU A 69 -15.21 -4.07 -1.39
C LEU A 69 -15.80 -5.01 -0.32
N PRO A 70 -17.01 -5.57 -0.54
CA PRO A 70 -17.54 -6.59 0.35
C PRO A 70 -16.72 -7.89 0.27
N PRO A 71 -16.74 -8.75 1.31
CA PRO A 71 -15.93 -9.98 1.34
C PRO A 71 -16.19 -10.96 0.18
N ASP A 72 -17.41 -10.96 -0.35
CA ASP A 72 -17.86 -11.79 -1.47
C ASP A 72 -17.73 -11.11 -2.84
N ALA A 73 -17.10 -9.92 -2.90
CA ALA A 73 -16.88 -9.19 -4.13
C ALA A 73 -16.11 -10.02 -5.19
N PRO A 74 -16.33 -9.71 -6.48
CA PRO A 74 -15.47 -10.20 -7.56
C PRO A 74 -14.00 -9.81 -7.31
N PRO A 75 -13.03 -10.54 -7.89
CA PRO A 75 -11.63 -10.17 -7.77
C PRO A 75 -11.36 -8.77 -8.33
N LEU A 76 -10.35 -8.12 -7.76
CA LEU A 76 -9.82 -6.84 -8.16
C LEU A 76 -8.73 -7.04 -9.24
N ALA A 77 -8.73 -6.20 -10.26
CA ALA A 77 -7.68 -6.07 -11.26
C ALA A 77 -7.16 -4.64 -11.23
N VAL A 78 -5.84 -4.44 -11.27
CA VAL A 78 -5.24 -3.12 -11.08
C VAL A 78 -4.53 -2.67 -12.35
N LEU A 79 -4.90 -1.48 -12.83
CA LEU A 79 -4.16 -0.72 -13.84
C LEU A 79 -3.33 0.36 -13.10
N PRO A 80 -1.99 0.21 -13.02
CA PRO A 80 -1.11 0.99 -12.15
C PRO A 80 -0.81 2.38 -12.73
N PHE A 81 -1.76 3.31 -12.62
CA PHE A 81 -1.64 4.67 -13.18
C PHE A 81 -1.07 5.69 -12.18
N GLY A 82 -0.64 5.24 -11.01
CA GLY A 82 0.00 6.08 -10.00
C GLY A 82 1.50 6.23 -10.21
N THR A 83 2.12 6.92 -9.26
CA THR A 83 3.56 7.16 -9.24
C THR A 83 4.36 5.98 -8.66
N ALA A 84 3.93 5.45 -7.51
CA ALA A 84 4.63 4.36 -6.83
C ALA A 84 4.09 2.99 -7.23
N ASN A 85 2.76 2.82 -7.24
CA ASN A 85 2.08 1.58 -7.62
C ASN A 85 2.56 0.37 -6.80
N ASN A 86 2.78 0.57 -5.51
CA ASN A 86 3.21 -0.48 -4.58
C ASN A 86 2.20 -1.62 -4.54
N LEU A 87 0.89 -1.31 -4.44
CA LEU A 87 -0.18 -2.31 -4.37
C LEU A 87 -0.20 -3.17 -5.65
N ALA A 88 -0.10 -2.53 -6.81
CA ALA A 88 0.02 -3.25 -8.07
C ALA A 88 1.31 -4.09 -8.13
N GLY A 89 2.45 -3.54 -7.68
CA GLY A 89 3.74 -4.24 -7.67
C GLY A 89 3.78 -5.45 -6.74
N ALA A 90 2.99 -5.43 -5.66
CA ALA A 90 2.88 -6.53 -4.71
C ALA A 90 2.00 -7.68 -5.22
N VAL A 91 0.83 -7.39 -5.79
CA VAL A 91 -0.20 -8.42 -6.05
C VAL A 91 -0.76 -8.45 -7.47
N GLY A 92 -0.66 -7.37 -8.25
CA GLY A 92 -1.22 -7.31 -9.60
C GLY A 92 -0.15 -7.61 -10.65
N GLY A 93 0.75 -6.66 -10.83
CA GLY A 93 1.72 -6.63 -11.92
C GLY A 93 1.88 -5.25 -12.54
N TRP A 94 2.96 -5.05 -13.29
CA TRP A 94 3.18 -3.85 -14.12
C TRP A 94 3.29 -4.21 -15.60
N ALA A 95 2.38 -3.68 -16.40
CA ALA A 95 2.40 -3.64 -17.86
C ALA A 95 1.40 -2.56 -18.34
N ASP A 96 1.30 -2.34 -19.66
CA ASP A 96 0.23 -1.51 -20.22
C ASP A 96 -1.16 -2.17 -20.03
N ALA A 97 -2.22 -1.37 -20.20
CA ALA A 97 -3.57 -1.83 -19.94
C ALA A 97 -4.01 -3.00 -20.83
N ALA A 98 -3.56 -3.06 -22.09
CA ALA A 98 -3.91 -4.14 -23.01
C ALA A 98 -3.24 -5.45 -22.59
N ALA A 99 -1.95 -5.42 -22.27
CA ALA A 99 -1.19 -6.57 -21.81
C ALA A 99 -1.71 -7.10 -20.45
N LEU A 100 -2.08 -6.21 -19.52
CA LEU A 100 -2.72 -6.61 -18.26
C LEU A 100 -4.09 -7.26 -18.51
N ALA A 101 -4.91 -6.68 -19.39
CA ALA A 101 -6.22 -7.23 -19.74
C ALA A 101 -6.11 -8.63 -20.35
N GLU A 102 -5.24 -8.81 -21.34
CA GLU A 102 -4.99 -10.11 -21.95
C GLU A 102 -4.57 -11.15 -20.90
N GLY A 103 -3.59 -10.79 -20.07
CA GLY A 103 -3.04 -11.69 -19.06
C GLY A 103 -3.99 -12.02 -17.90
N TRP A 104 -5.03 -11.24 -17.64
CA TRP A 104 -6.00 -11.54 -16.59
C TRP A 104 -6.86 -12.78 -16.87
N ARG A 105 -7.10 -13.12 -18.13
CA ARG A 105 -7.89 -14.32 -18.49
C ARG A 105 -7.24 -15.61 -18.02
N GLU A 106 -5.92 -15.63 -18.00
CA GLU A 106 -5.09 -16.75 -17.57
C GLU A 106 -4.44 -16.46 -16.19
N GLY A 107 -4.88 -15.38 -15.55
CA GLY A 107 -4.31 -14.86 -14.33
C GLY A 107 -4.57 -15.75 -13.12
N SER A 108 -3.66 -15.70 -12.16
CA SER A 108 -3.82 -16.34 -10.86
C SER A 108 -4.38 -15.36 -9.83
N HIS A 109 -5.08 -15.88 -8.83
CA HIS A 109 -5.57 -15.05 -7.73
C HIS A 109 -4.49 -14.90 -6.66
N ARG A 110 -4.26 -13.66 -6.21
CA ARG A 110 -3.41 -13.31 -5.07
C ARG A 110 -4.23 -12.63 -3.99
N GLY A 111 -3.79 -12.73 -2.74
CA GLY A 111 -4.41 -12.02 -1.63
C GLY A 111 -3.74 -10.65 -1.45
N LEU A 112 -4.56 -9.62 -1.26
CA LEU A 112 -4.15 -8.35 -0.69
C LEU A 112 -4.74 -8.28 0.72
N ASP A 113 -3.90 -8.49 1.73
CA ASP A 113 -4.36 -8.54 3.12
C ASP A 113 -4.74 -7.15 3.62
N LEU A 114 -5.79 -7.11 4.45
CA LEU A 114 -6.23 -5.93 5.17
C LEU A 114 -5.92 -6.12 6.65
N ALA A 115 -5.61 -5.03 7.34
CA ALA A 115 -5.44 -5.04 8.79
C ALA A 115 -6.35 -4.02 9.45
N ASP A 116 -6.90 -4.36 10.60
CA ASP A 116 -7.60 -3.39 11.45
C ASP A 116 -6.54 -2.56 12.21
N ALA A 117 -6.71 -1.25 12.24
CA ALA A 117 -5.82 -0.28 12.89
C ALA A 117 -6.64 0.66 13.80
N ASP A 118 -6.58 0.38 15.11
CA ASP A 118 -7.26 1.14 16.15
C ASP A 118 -6.27 2.09 16.82
N GLY A 119 -6.64 3.37 16.94
CA GLY A 119 -5.82 4.37 17.63
C GLY A 119 -6.62 5.62 18.04
N PRO A 120 -5.95 6.73 18.40
CA PRO A 120 -6.61 8.00 18.71
C PRO A 120 -7.51 8.53 17.58
N TRP A 121 -7.29 8.10 16.34
CA TRP A 121 -8.13 8.39 15.16
C TRP A 121 -9.41 7.56 15.07
N GLY A 122 -9.64 6.62 16.00
CA GLY A 122 -10.73 5.66 15.95
C GLY A 122 -10.33 4.34 15.29
N LYS A 123 -11.32 3.60 14.80
CA LYS A 123 -11.13 2.30 14.13
C LYS A 123 -11.05 2.50 12.63
N GLN A 124 -9.97 2.06 12.03
CA GLN A 124 -9.78 2.08 10.57
C GLN A 124 -9.24 0.75 10.08
N ARG A 125 -9.22 0.58 8.77
CA ARG A 125 -8.52 -0.51 8.10
C ARG A 125 -7.43 0.06 7.21
N ILE A 126 -6.33 -0.67 7.12
CA ILE A 126 -5.20 -0.36 6.24
C ILE A 126 -5.01 -1.49 5.24
N VAL A 127 -4.45 -1.15 4.08
CA VAL A 127 -4.12 -2.10 3.00
C VAL A 127 -2.63 -2.19 2.70
N GLU A 128 -1.85 -1.18 3.09
CA GLU A 128 -0.42 -1.09 2.87
C GLU A 128 0.33 -1.10 4.21
N ALA A 129 0.19 -0.05 5.02
CA ALA A 129 0.97 0.10 6.25
C ALA A 129 0.48 1.22 7.17
N ALA A 130 0.84 1.11 8.44
CA ALA A 130 0.67 2.18 9.42
C ALA A 130 1.97 2.38 10.21
N GLY A 131 2.38 3.63 10.41
CA GLY A 131 3.66 3.88 11.05
C GLY A 131 3.99 5.33 11.35
N PHE A 132 4.98 5.52 12.22
CA PHE A 132 5.42 6.83 12.69
C PHE A 132 6.95 6.94 12.77
N GLY A 133 7.43 8.15 13.02
CA GLY A 133 8.86 8.46 13.06
C GLY A 133 9.37 8.95 11.71
N ALA A 134 10.64 8.68 11.41
CA ALA A 134 11.35 9.27 10.26
C ALA A 134 10.59 9.15 8.94
N PHE A 135 9.93 8.02 8.70
CA PHE A 135 9.18 7.76 7.48
C PHE A 135 7.92 8.64 7.36
N ALA A 136 7.03 8.59 8.35
CA ALA A 136 5.83 9.43 8.39
C ALA A 136 6.14 10.93 8.34
N HIS A 137 7.25 11.37 8.95
CA HIS A 137 7.73 12.74 8.81
C HIS A 137 8.14 13.09 7.37
N GLY A 138 8.82 12.18 6.67
CA GLY A 138 9.18 12.32 5.27
C GLY A 138 7.95 12.40 4.35
N VAL A 139 7.00 11.48 4.53
CA VAL A 139 5.72 11.46 3.77
C VAL A 139 4.95 12.76 3.97
N ARG A 140 4.72 13.18 5.22
CA ARG A 140 4.03 14.45 5.54
C ARG A 140 4.73 15.66 4.93
N ARG A 141 6.08 15.67 4.92
CA ARG A 141 6.84 16.75 4.31
C ARG A 141 6.60 16.78 2.81
N ALA A 142 6.77 15.65 2.12
CA ALA A 142 6.59 15.54 0.68
C ALA A 142 5.18 15.99 0.25
N ASP A 143 4.15 15.55 0.97
CA ASP A 143 2.75 15.94 0.74
C ASP A 143 2.56 17.46 0.89
N ARG A 144 3.03 18.05 2.00
CA ARG A 144 2.90 19.50 2.27
C ARG A 144 3.53 20.38 1.19
N ILE A 145 4.64 19.95 0.60
CA ILE A 145 5.34 20.73 -0.45
C ILE A 145 5.01 20.26 -1.87
N GLY A 146 4.02 19.36 -2.02
CA GLY A 146 3.54 18.89 -3.31
C GLY A 146 4.59 18.12 -4.12
N ILE A 147 5.57 17.51 -3.46
CA ILE A 147 6.58 16.70 -4.12
C ILE A 147 5.96 15.38 -4.59
N LYS A 148 6.11 15.11 -5.89
CA LYS A 148 5.69 13.86 -6.52
C LYS A 148 6.88 13.20 -7.21
N GLY A 149 6.88 11.87 -7.24
CA GLY A 149 7.93 11.05 -7.84
C GLY A 149 8.61 10.14 -6.81
N VAL A 150 8.91 8.92 -7.22
CA VAL A 150 9.58 7.90 -6.38
C VAL A 150 10.89 8.45 -5.81
N ASP A 151 11.78 8.97 -6.65
CA ASP A 151 13.09 9.48 -6.22
C ASP A 151 12.97 10.66 -5.24
N LYS A 152 12.01 11.55 -5.47
CA LYS A 152 11.78 12.68 -4.57
C LYS A 152 11.17 12.24 -3.24
N GLY A 153 10.32 11.22 -3.24
CA GLY A 153 9.81 10.59 -2.03
C GLY A 153 10.94 9.91 -1.22
N ARG A 154 11.86 9.21 -1.90
CA ARG A 154 13.07 8.64 -1.28
C ARG A 154 13.96 9.74 -0.69
N ALA A 155 14.16 10.84 -1.41
CA ALA A 155 14.92 12.00 -0.91
C ALA A 155 14.27 12.63 0.32
N ALA A 156 12.94 12.78 0.34
CA ALA A 156 12.20 13.30 1.50
C ALA A 156 12.32 12.38 2.72
N PHE A 157 12.26 11.05 2.52
CA PHE A 157 12.52 10.09 3.58
C PHE A 157 13.97 10.18 4.08
N ARG A 158 14.95 10.24 3.17
CA ARG A 158 16.38 10.39 3.50
C ARG A 158 16.66 11.66 4.32
N GLU A 159 16.10 12.81 3.93
CA GLU A 159 16.22 14.07 4.66
C GLU A 159 15.64 13.96 6.08
N SER A 160 14.43 13.41 6.21
CA SER A 160 13.79 13.18 7.50
C SER A 160 14.59 12.22 8.37
N LEU A 161 15.12 11.14 7.77
CA LEU A 161 15.93 10.15 8.47
C LEU A 161 17.28 10.70 8.92
N ALA A 162 17.90 11.63 8.20
CA ALA A 162 19.21 12.18 8.58
C ALA A 162 19.18 12.89 9.95
N SER A 163 18.04 13.49 10.30
CA SER A 163 17.86 14.26 11.55
C SER A 163 16.84 13.66 12.53
N ALA A 164 16.28 12.48 12.22
CA ALA A 164 15.22 11.88 13.03
C ALA A 164 15.65 11.65 14.50
N PRO A 165 14.82 12.04 15.49
CA PRO A 165 15.11 11.75 16.89
C PRO A 165 14.99 10.25 17.18
N VAL A 166 15.65 9.79 18.24
CA VAL A 166 15.46 8.43 18.77
C VAL A 166 14.14 8.38 19.52
N LEU A 167 13.27 7.47 19.12
CA LEU A 167 12.00 7.17 19.75
C LEU A 167 12.20 6.00 20.71
N ARG A 168 11.61 6.09 21.90
CA ARG A 168 11.58 5.02 22.89
C ARG A 168 10.13 4.62 23.12
N LEU A 169 9.81 3.36 22.91
CA LEU A 169 8.46 2.85 23.13
C LEU A 169 8.46 1.41 23.63
N SER A 170 7.43 1.09 24.38
CA SER A 170 7.04 -0.29 24.66
C SER A 170 6.26 -0.83 23.46
N LEU A 171 6.82 -1.84 22.81
CA LEU A 171 6.23 -2.51 21.65
C LEU A 171 5.82 -3.92 22.05
N GLN A 172 4.54 -4.24 21.84
CA GLN A 172 4.01 -5.58 22.02
C GLN A 172 3.78 -6.23 20.67
N VAL A 173 4.38 -7.39 20.44
CA VAL A 173 4.23 -8.20 19.21
C VAL A 173 3.77 -9.59 19.62
N ASP A 174 2.59 -10.00 19.14
CA ASP A 174 1.98 -11.31 19.44
C ASP A 174 1.99 -11.68 20.94
N GLY A 175 1.70 -10.68 21.78
CA GLY A 175 1.64 -10.82 23.23
C GLY A 175 2.97 -10.56 23.96
N ALA A 176 4.11 -10.61 23.29
CA ALA A 176 5.42 -10.35 23.88
C ALA A 176 5.77 -8.86 23.86
N ALA A 177 5.99 -8.27 25.04
CA ALA A 177 6.39 -6.87 25.19
C ALA A 177 7.91 -6.70 25.17
N THR A 178 8.41 -5.64 24.53
CA THR A 178 9.82 -5.29 24.48
C THR A 178 9.96 -3.77 24.42
N GLU A 179 10.92 -3.21 25.17
CA GLU A 179 11.32 -1.81 25.02
C GLU A 179 12.22 -1.66 23.79
N VAL A 180 11.87 -0.71 22.93
CA VAL A 180 12.55 -0.50 21.64
C VAL A 180 13.02 0.95 21.53
N GLU A 181 14.30 1.12 21.16
CA GLU A 181 14.83 2.38 20.65
C GLU A 181 14.83 2.33 19.11
N THR A 182 14.12 3.23 18.45
CA THR A 182 13.99 3.22 16.99
C THR A 182 13.90 4.62 16.39
N LEU A 183 14.20 4.75 15.10
CA LEU A 183 14.01 5.96 14.30
C LEU A 183 12.65 5.97 13.58
N LEU A 184 12.06 4.79 13.37
CA LEU A 184 10.74 4.59 12.79
C LEU A 184 10.12 3.28 13.29
N LEU A 185 8.79 3.22 13.31
CA LEU A 185 8.04 1.98 13.42
C LEU A 185 7.04 1.96 12.28
N GLU A 186 7.04 0.90 11.49
CA GLU A 186 6.05 0.65 10.45
C GLU A 186 5.46 -0.75 10.68
N VAL A 187 4.14 -0.87 10.57
CA VAL A 187 3.41 -2.14 10.59
C VAL A 187 2.74 -2.29 9.24
N SER A 188 3.18 -3.23 8.42
CA SER A 188 2.75 -3.36 7.03
C SER A 188 2.11 -4.71 6.73
N THR A 189 1.13 -4.73 5.84
CA THR A 189 0.46 -5.94 5.30
C THR A 189 1.14 -6.48 4.04
N MET A 190 2.19 -5.79 3.56
CA MET A 190 2.89 -6.15 2.33
C MET A 190 4.39 -5.84 2.42
N PRO A 191 5.24 -6.39 1.53
CA PRO A 191 6.68 -6.23 1.66
C PRO A 191 7.21 -4.80 1.48
N GLY A 192 6.34 -3.88 1.10
CA GLY A 192 6.68 -2.69 0.35
C GLY A 192 5.75 -1.55 0.53
N PHE A 193 6.28 -0.33 0.70
CA PHE A 193 5.45 0.84 0.91
C PHE A 193 6.15 2.16 0.58
N GLY A 194 5.35 3.23 0.50
CA GLY A 194 5.77 4.60 0.18
C GLY A 194 6.49 4.70 -1.17
N PRO A 195 7.71 5.25 -1.27
CA PRO A 195 8.35 5.50 -2.56
C PRO A 195 9.07 4.24 -3.09
N GLN A 196 8.31 3.17 -3.32
CA GLN A 196 8.78 1.87 -3.80
C GLN A 196 9.95 1.32 -2.98
N LEU A 197 9.79 1.24 -1.65
CA LEU A 197 10.82 0.73 -0.75
C LEU A 197 10.39 -0.59 -0.13
N ARG A 198 11.19 -1.64 -0.35
CA ARG A 198 10.96 -2.99 0.20
C ARG A 198 11.53 -3.14 1.61
N LEU A 199 10.93 -2.40 2.54
CA LEU A 199 11.34 -2.36 3.95
C LEU A 199 10.80 -3.52 4.79
N ALA A 200 9.82 -4.28 4.27
CA ALA A 200 9.18 -5.41 4.98
C ALA A 200 9.44 -6.78 4.31
N PRO A 201 10.69 -7.17 4.00
CA PRO A 201 10.97 -8.38 3.21
C PRO A 201 10.63 -9.70 3.94
N CYS A 202 10.26 -9.66 5.23
CA CYS A 202 9.98 -10.81 6.07
C CYS A 202 8.56 -11.42 5.89
N ILE A 203 7.69 -10.77 5.10
CA ILE A 203 6.35 -11.28 4.75
C ILE A 203 6.18 -11.38 3.24
N ALA A 204 5.13 -12.06 2.80
CA ALA A 204 4.68 -12.12 1.42
C ALA A 204 3.27 -11.53 1.28
N PRO A 205 2.92 -10.90 0.15
CA PRO A 205 1.56 -10.40 -0.06
C PRO A 205 0.54 -11.53 0.03
N GLY A 206 -0.51 -11.35 0.84
CA GLY A 206 -1.61 -12.31 0.97
C GLY A 206 -1.34 -13.49 1.91
N ASP A 207 -0.21 -13.48 2.63
CA ASP A 207 0.16 -14.54 3.59
C ASP A 207 -0.56 -14.43 4.95
N GLY A 208 -1.38 -13.41 5.13
CA GLY A 208 -2.17 -13.18 6.34
C GLY A 208 -1.35 -12.71 7.53
N ARG A 209 -0.17 -12.13 7.32
CA ARG A 209 0.70 -11.62 8.39
C ARG A 209 0.97 -10.12 8.24
N LEU A 210 1.29 -9.51 9.36
CA LEU A 210 1.86 -8.17 9.43
C LEU A 210 3.39 -8.27 9.46
N ALA A 211 4.08 -7.27 8.96
CA ALA A 211 5.50 -7.03 9.19
C ALA A 211 5.68 -5.84 10.11
N VAL A 212 6.38 -6.05 11.22
CA VAL A 212 6.82 -5.00 12.13
C VAL A 212 8.23 -4.60 11.73
N VAL A 213 8.38 -3.39 11.23
CA VAL A 213 9.65 -2.83 10.77
C VAL A 213 10.12 -1.77 11.75
N THR A 214 11.35 -1.93 12.24
CA THR A 214 12.02 -0.94 13.10
C THR A 214 13.41 -0.62 12.57
N LEU A 215 13.88 0.60 12.82
CA LEU A 215 15.21 1.04 12.43
C LEU A 215 15.97 1.50 13.67
N ALA A 216 16.89 0.65 14.15
CA ALA A 216 17.75 0.99 15.26
C ALA A 216 18.57 2.26 14.96
N PRO A 217 18.82 3.15 15.93
CA PRO A 217 19.61 4.37 15.73
C PRO A 217 21.00 4.12 15.14
N ALA A 218 21.63 2.99 15.50
CA ALA A 218 22.93 2.58 14.98
C ALA A 218 22.92 2.25 13.47
N CYS A 219 21.76 1.88 12.91
CA CYS A 219 21.60 1.56 11.49
C CYS A 219 21.31 2.79 10.61
N ARG A 220 21.28 4.01 11.17
CA ARG A 220 20.95 5.23 10.42
C ARG A 220 21.84 5.41 9.19
N ALA A 221 23.16 5.35 9.37
CA ALA A 221 24.12 5.56 8.28
C ALA A 221 23.93 4.50 7.18
N ALA A 222 23.83 3.22 7.57
CA ALA A 222 23.58 2.14 6.63
C ALA A 222 22.26 2.31 5.86
N MET A 223 21.18 2.74 6.52
CA MET A 223 19.90 3.00 5.86
C MET A 223 19.98 4.19 4.90
N LEU A 224 20.67 5.26 5.28
CA LEU A 224 20.91 6.39 4.38
C LEU A 224 21.65 5.91 3.11
N ASP A 225 22.73 5.13 3.27
CA ASP A 225 23.48 4.57 2.15
C ASP A 225 22.63 3.63 1.29
N TRP A 226 21.83 2.74 1.92
CA TRP A 226 20.92 1.84 1.21
C TRP A 226 19.87 2.59 0.39
N LEU A 227 19.37 3.75 0.86
CA LEU A 227 18.40 4.56 0.13
C LEU A 227 18.92 5.15 -1.19
N GLU A 228 20.24 5.17 -1.42
CA GLU A 228 20.82 5.55 -2.71
C GLU A 228 20.59 4.47 -3.78
N GLN A 229 20.55 3.19 -3.38
CA GLN A 229 20.38 2.02 -4.27
C GLN A 229 19.57 0.92 -3.56
N PRO A 230 18.28 1.13 -3.28
CA PRO A 230 17.48 0.21 -2.46
C PRO A 230 17.26 -1.18 -3.10
N GLU A 231 17.51 -1.31 -4.40
CA GLU A 231 17.52 -2.57 -5.16
C GLU A 231 18.78 -3.41 -4.97
N SER A 232 19.85 -2.85 -4.40
CA SER A 232 21.17 -3.50 -4.31
C SER A 232 21.25 -4.62 -3.26
N GLY A 233 20.26 -4.73 -2.37
CA GLY A 233 20.28 -5.72 -1.31
C GLY A 233 19.17 -5.53 -0.27
N PRO A 234 19.17 -6.34 0.80
CA PRO A 234 18.18 -6.23 1.86
C PRO A 234 18.32 -4.90 2.61
N PRO A 235 17.20 -4.30 3.07
CA PRO A 235 17.24 -3.07 3.83
C PRO A 235 17.91 -3.29 5.20
N PRO A 236 18.71 -2.33 5.70
CA PRO A 236 19.37 -2.42 7.01
C PRO A 236 18.42 -2.03 8.15
N CYS A 237 17.24 -2.65 8.18
CA CYS A 237 16.24 -2.53 9.23
C CYS A 237 15.86 -3.90 9.78
N ASP A 238 15.31 -3.91 10.97
CA ASP A 238 14.74 -5.13 11.54
C ASP A 238 13.31 -5.31 11.03
N CYS A 239 12.95 -6.53 10.64
CA CYS A 239 11.65 -6.90 10.10
C CYS A 239 11.19 -8.20 10.76
N ARG A 240 10.08 -8.14 11.49
CA ARG A 240 9.52 -9.30 12.20
C ARG A 240 8.09 -9.57 11.75
N PRO A 241 7.74 -10.80 11.34
CA PRO A 241 6.35 -11.15 11.07
C PRO A 241 5.54 -11.17 12.38
N ALA A 242 4.27 -10.77 12.31
CA ALA A 242 3.35 -10.71 13.45
C ALA A 242 1.90 -10.95 13.02
N GLN A 243 1.02 -11.24 13.98
CA GLN A 243 -0.43 -11.21 13.82
C GLN A 243 -1.06 -9.99 14.49
N HIS A 244 -0.54 -9.60 15.66
CA HIS A 244 -1.02 -8.49 16.46
C HIS A 244 0.13 -7.64 16.96
N VAL A 245 -0.02 -6.33 16.82
CA VAL A 245 0.97 -5.33 17.24
C VAL A 245 0.28 -4.28 18.09
N ALA A 246 0.85 -3.94 19.23
CA ALA A 246 0.36 -2.84 20.05
C ALA A 246 1.52 -1.97 20.55
N PHE A 247 1.30 -0.66 20.60
CA PHE A 247 2.27 0.30 21.11
C PHE A 247 1.57 1.57 21.59
N ASN A 248 2.24 2.33 22.46
CA ASN A 248 1.81 3.68 22.79
C ASN A 248 2.49 4.66 21.84
N TRP A 249 1.72 5.23 20.93
CA TRP A 249 2.19 6.22 19.99
C TRP A 249 2.45 7.55 20.70
N PRO A 250 3.66 8.15 20.59
CA PRO A 250 4.03 9.35 21.33
C PRO A 250 3.36 10.65 20.84
N GLY A 251 2.59 10.59 19.74
CA GLY A 251 2.03 11.75 19.06
C GLY A 251 2.89 12.23 17.89
N GLY A 252 2.43 13.27 17.19
CA GLY A 252 3.09 13.83 16.00
C GLY A 252 2.52 13.29 14.69
N PRO A 253 3.33 13.12 13.63
CA PRO A 253 2.93 12.45 12.41
C PRO A 253 2.88 10.93 12.56
N ILE A 254 1.75 10.35 12.20
CA ILE A 254 1.57 8.92 11.94
C ILE A 254 0.91 8.81 10.57
N ARG A 255 1.23 7.80 9.78
CA ARG A 255 0.53 7.54 8.52
C ARG A 255 -0.31 6.29 8.64
N LEU A 256 -1.45 6.28 7.95
CA LEU A 256 -2.24 5.09 7.64
C LEU A 256 -2.33 5.06 6.11
N ASP A 257 -1.75 4.02 5.51
CA ASP A 257 -1.47 3.95 4.08
C ASP A 257 -0.77 5.23 3.57
N ASP A 258 -1.35 5.90 2.57
CA ASP A 258 -0.84 7.14 1.98
C ASP A 258 -1.22 8.40 2.78
N GLU A 259 -2.07 8.28 3.81
CA GLU A 259 -2.63 9.43 4.53
C GLU A 259 -1.84 9.75 5.80
N PRO A 260 -1.13 10.90 5.86
CA PRO A 260 -0.53 11.36 7.11
C PRO A 260 -1.60 11.94 8.04
N LEU A 261 -1.77 11.33 9.21
CA LEU A 261 -2.54 11.86 10.31
C LEU A 261 -1.64 12.62 11.29
N SER A 262 -2.20 13.64 11.94
CA SER A 262 -1.53 14.34 13.04
C SER A 262 -2.51 14.67 14.18
N PRO A 263 -3.07 13.67 14.87
CA PRO A 263 -3.85 13.90 16.09
C PRO A 263 -3.06 14.72 17.11
N ASP A 264 -3.75 15.60 17.84
CA ASP A 264 -3.15 16.50 18.84
C ASP A 264 -2.53 15.74 20.03
N LEU A 265 -2.99 14.51 20.29
CA LEU A 265 -2.53 13.68 21.40
C LEU A 265 -2.14 12.28 20.93
N GLY A 266 -0.99 11.81 21.43
CA GLY A 266 -0.58 10.42 21.33
C GLY A 266 -1.53 9.49 22.10
N GLY A 267 -1.34 8.18 21.94
CA GLY A 267 -2.20 7.20 22.62
C GLY A 267 -1.95 5.76 22.21
N PRO A 268 -2.73 4.83 22.78
CA PRO A 268 -2.59 3.41 22.47
C PRO A 268 -3.00 3.14 21.03
N VAL A 269 -2.19 2.36 20.33
CA VAL A 269 -2.43 1.87 18.97
C VAL A 269 -2.41 0.35 18.98
N ARG A 270 -3.35 -0.26 18.26
CA ARG A 270 -3.41 -1.72 18.03
C ARG A 270 -3.62 -1.98 16.55
N ILE A 271 -2.81 -2.86 15.98
CA ILE A 271 -2.93 -3.28 14.58
C ILE A 271 -2.97 -4.80 14.54
N GLY A 272 -3.95 -5.36 13.83
CA GLY A 272 -4.17 -6.81 13.77
C GLY A 272 -4.50 -7.32 12.38
N ALA A 273 -3.88 -8.43 12.00
CA ALA A 273 -4.31 -9.22 10.85
C ALA A 273 -5.49 -10.11 11.27
N ASN A 274 -6.68 -9.83 10.73
CA ASN A 274 -7.93 -10.53 11.08
C ASN A 274 -8.37 -11.55 10.01
N GLY A 275 -7.51 -11.83 9.02
CA GLY A 275 -7.80 -12.70 7.89
C GLY A 275 -8.60 -12.05 6.75
N ALA A 276 -9.02 -10.78 6.89
CA ALA A 276 -9.66 -10.05 5.80
C ALA A 276 -8.66 -9.82 4.66
N ARG A 277 -9.10 -10.09 3.43
CA ARG A 277 -8.29 -9.91 2.22
C ARG A 277 -9.15 -9.63 1.01
N VAL A 278 -8.59 -8.89 0.07
CA VAL A 278 -9.15 -8.72 -1.27
C VAL A 278 -8.47 -9.71 -2.22
N ARG A 279 -9.26 -10.39 -3.05
CA ARG A 279 -8.71 -11.23 -4.12
C ARG A 279 -8.28 -10.33 -5.26
N VAL A 280 -7.03 -10.43 -5.69
CA VAL A 280 -6.47 -9.66 -6.81
C VAL A 280 -6.08 -10.60 -7.93
N LEU A 281 -6.51 -10.29 -9.15
CA LEU A 281 -6.19 -11.02 -10.36
C LEU A 281 -4.81 -10.58 -10.87
N SER A 282 -3.86 -11.51 -10.88
CA SER A 282 -2.47 -11.28 -11.25
C SER A 282 -2.14 -11.99 -12.58
N PRO A 283 -1.75 -11.25 -13.64
CA PRO A 283 -1.29 -11.85 -14.88
C PRO A 283 -0.06 -12.76 -14.69
N PRO A 284 0.11 -13.80 -15.53
CA PRO A 284 1.22 -14.73 -15.42
C PRO A 284 2.59 -14.10 -15.74
N HIS A 285 2.64 -13.10 -16.63
CA HIS A 285 3.88 -12.51 -17.15
C HIS A 285 4.17 -11.09 -16.65
N SER A 286 3.47 -10.63 -15.61
CA SER A 286 3.66 -9.26 -15.14
C SER A 286 4.96 -9.09 -14.35
N ARG A 287 5.66 -7.97 -14.58
CA ARG A 287 6.76 -7.57 -13.70
C ARG A 287 6.20 -7.34 -12.31
N ARG A 288 6.87 -7.90 -11.31
CA ARG A 288 6.55 -7.78 -9.89
C ARG A 288 7.78 -7.24 -9.18
N TRP A 289 7.62 -6.95 -7.90
CA TRP A 289 8.76 -6.76 -7.03
C TRP A 289 9.63 -8.05 -7.06
N ASN A 290 10.79 -7.96 -7.73
CA ASN A 290 11.77 -9.03 -7.98
C ASN A 290 11.43 -10.06 -9.09
N ALA A 291 10.75 -9.66 -10.17
CA ALA A 291 10.64 -10.45 -11.41
C ALA A 291 11.35 -9.78 -12.58
#